data_AF-A0A3N5FZA3-F1
#
_entry.id   AF-A0A3N5FZA3-F1
#
_cell.length_a   1.000
_cell.length_b   1.000
_cell.length_c   1.000
_cell.angle_alpha   90.00
_cell.angle_beta   90.00
_cell.angle_gamma   90.00
#
_symmetry.space_group_name_H-M   'P 1'
#
loop_
_entity.id
_entity.type
_entity.pdbx_description
1 polymer ?
#
loop_
_entity_poly.entity_id
_entity_poly.type
_entity_poly.pdbx_seq_one_letter_code
_entity_poly.pdbx_strand_id
1 'polypeptide(L)' 'MPDTTFLSWPFFEDAHRSLARDLDAWCKREIAPLEGHEDEDLDGTCREIVRRLGEGGWLR' A
#
# COMPACT_ATOMS: atom_id res chain seq x y z
N MET A 1 7.93 3.98 -10.84
CA MET A 1 6.69 3.16 -10.80
C MET A 1 7.09 1.74 -11.13
N PRO A 2 6.74 0.75 -10.29
CA PRO A 2 7.01 -0.65 -10.61
C PRO A 2 6.23 -1.05 -11.88
N ASP A 3 6.75 -2.04 -12.60
CA ASP A 3 6.04 -2.62 -13.74
C ASP A 3 4.71 -3.21 -13.27
N THR A 4 3.60 -2.88 -13.96
CA THR A 4 2.26 -3.40 -13.64
C THR A 4 1.67 -4.24 -14.76
N THR A 5 2.47 -4.58 -15.78
CA THR A 5 2.00 -5.33 -16.96
C THR A 5 1.51 -6.73 -16.56
N PHE A 6 2.05 -7.30 -15.48
CA PHE A 6 1.63 -8.57 -14.92
C PHE A 6 0.15 -8.60 -14.50
N LEU A 7 -0.45 -7.44 -14.17
CA LEU A 7 -1.87 -7.39 -13.84
C LEU A 7 -2.73 -7.80 -15.04
N SER A 8 -2.26 -7.64 -16.29
CA SER A 8 -2.98 -8.04 -17.53
C SER A 8 -3.10 -9.55 -17.73
N TRP A 9 -2.42 -10.36 -16.93
CA TRP A 9 -2.45 -11.81 -17.06
C TRP A 9 -3.84 -12.40 -16.77
N PRO A 10 -4.17 -13.57 -17.36
CA PRO A 10 -5.49 -14.19 -17.25
C PRO A 10 -5.81 -14.73 -15.84
N PHE A 11 -4.96 -14.47 -14.85
CA PHE A 11 -5.19 -14.81 -13.44
C PHE A 11 -5.93 -13.72 -12.67
N PHE A 12 -5.92 -12.47 -13.16
CA PHE A 12 -6.45 -11.32 -12.43
C PHE A 12 -7.73 -10.76 -13.05
N GLU A 13 -8.79 -10.80 -12.26
CA GLU A 13 -10.05 -10.09 -12.52
C GLU A 13 -9.95 -8.57 -12.30
N ASP A 14 -10.94 -7.82 -12.79
CA ASP A 14 -11.00 -6.35 -12.68
C ASP A 14 -11.01 -5.85 -11.23
N ALA A 15 -11.53 -6.65 -10.29
CA ALA A 15 -11.47 -6.36 -8.86
C ALA A 15 -10.01 -6.26 -8.37
N HIS A 16 -9.13 -7.17 -8.80
CA HIS A 16 -7.71 -7.14 -8.44
C HIS A 16 -6.99 -5.93 -9.05
N ARG A 17 -7.32 -5.56 -10.29
CA ARG A 17 -6.76 -4.38 -10.96
C ARG A 17 -7.16 -3.09 -10.24
N SER A 18 -8.39 -3.03 -9.77
CA SER A 18 -8.90 -1.88 -9.03
C SER A 18 -8.24 -1.81 -7.66
N LEU A 19 -8.18 -2.94 -6.93
CA LEU A 19 -7.46 -3.05 -5.67
C LEU A 19 -6.00 -2.56 -5.80
N ALA A 20 -5.26 -3.04 -6.80
CA ALA A 20 -3.86 -2.65 -7.00
C ALA A 20 -3.70 -1.15 -7.26
N ARG A 21 -4.57 -0.55 -8.10
CA ARG A 21 -4.53 0.89 -8.39
C ARG A 21 -4.89 1.72 -7.17
N ASP A 22 -5.95 1.35 -6.47
CA ASP A 22 -6.48 2.12 -5.36
C ASP A 22 -5.53 2.04 -4.15
N LEU A 23 -4.96 0.87 -3.88
CA LEU A 23 -3.98 0.68 -2.82
C LEU A 23 -2.66 1.41 -3.13
N ASP A 24 -2.14 1.34 -4.36
CA ASP A 24 -0.93 2.09 -4.75
C ASP A 24 -1.13 3.61 -4.62
N ALA A 25 -2.27 4.12 -5.08
CA ALA A 25 -2.61 5.54 -4.92
C ALA A 25 -2.76 5.95 -3.45
N TRP A 26 -3.33 5.08 -2.62
CA TRP A 26 -3.47 5.29 -1.18
C TRP A 26 -2.11 5.27 -0.48
N CYS A 27 -1.25 4.29 -0.76
CA CYS A 27 0.09 4.19 -0.17
C CYS A 27 0.96 5.40 -0.47
N LYS A 28 0.90 5.94 -1.70
CA LYS A 28 1.63 7.16 -2.07
C LYS A 28 1.21 8.39 -1.26
N ARG A 29 -0.04 8.42 -0.79
CA ARG A 29 -0.57 9.54 -0.01
C ARG A 29 -0.37 9.33 1.49
N GLU A 30 -0.61 8.12 1.99
CA GLU A 30 -0.70 7.85 3.42
C GLU A 30 0.55 7.17 3.99
N ILE A 31 1.32 6.44 3.19
CA ILE A 31 2.49 5.66 3.65
C ILE A 31 3.80 6.29 3.21
N ALA A 32 3.91 6.78 1.98
CA ALA A 32 5.13 7.43 1.50
C ALA A 32 5.63 8.58 2.40
N PRO A 33 4.77 9.38 3.07
CA PRO A 33 5.25 10.39 4.03
C PRO A 33 5.94 9.84 5.28
N LEU A 34 5.85 8.52 5.54
CA LEU A 34 6.51 7.86 6.66
C LEU A 34 7.90 7.31 6.27
N GLU A 35 8.25 7.30 4.98
CA GLU A 35 9.57 6.84 4.52
C GLU A 35 10.69 7.70 5.12
N GLY A 36 11.73 7.05 5.65
CA GLY A 36 12.87 7.68 6.31
C GLY A 36 12.72 7.87 7.81
N HIS A 37 11.54 7.64 8.39
CA HIS A 37 11.34 7.64 9.84
C HIS A 37 11.78 6.32 10.50
N GLU A 38 11.90 5.24 9.72
CA GLU A 38 12.29 3.92 10.21
C GLU A 38 13.74 3.85 10.71
N ASP A 39 14.62 4.75 10.25
CA ASP A 39 16.03 4.80 10.69
C ASP A 39 16.16 5.26 12.15
N GLU A 40 15.18 6.03 12.65
CA GLU A 40 15.13 6.52 14.03
C GLU A 40 14.22 5.65 14.93
N ASP A 41 13.06 5.22 14.41
CA ASP A 41 12.11 4.37 15.13
C ASP A 41 11.36 3.42 14.18
N LEU A 42 12.02 2.29 13.87
CA LEU A 42 11.46 1.24 13.02
C LEU A 42 10.15 0.67 13.59
N ASP A 43 10.10 0.41 14.90
CA ASP A 43 8.96 -0.21 15.55
C ASP A 43 7.74 0.73 15.56
N GLY A 44 7.95 2.00 15.89
CA GLY A 44 6.92 3.04 15.83
C GLY A 44 6.39 3.22 14.41
N THR A 45 7.29 3.27 13.43
CA THR A 45 6.93 3.41 12.01
C THR A 45 6.09 2.21 11.53
N CYS A 46 6.48 0.98 11.88
CA CYS A 46 5.69 -0.22 11.55
C CYS A 46 4.28 -0.18 12.18
N ARG A 47 4.17 0.22 13.44
CA ARG A 47 2.86 0.33 14.13
C ARG A 47 1.97 1.36 13.46
N GLU A 48 2.54 2.50 13.07
CA GLU A 48 1.82 3.57 12.39
C GLU A 48 1.32 3.13 11.02
N ILE A 49 2.15 2.42 10.23
CA ILE A 49 1.74 1.85 8.94
C ILE A 49 0.54 0.91 9.11
N VAL A 50 0.60 -0.02 10.06
CA VAL A 50 -0.50 -0.98 10.32
C VAL A 50 -1.77 -0.24 10.76
N ARG A 51 -1.65 0.78 11.62
CA ARG A 51 -2.78 1.61 12.04
C ARG A 51 -3.44 2.29 10.83
N ARG A 52 -2.65 2.95 9.97
CA ARG A 52 -3.17 3.62 8.76
C ARG A 52 -3.83 2.63 7.81
N LEU A 53 -3.25 1.45 7.61
CA LEU A 53 -3.85 0.40 6.77
C LEU A 53 -5.21 -0.07 7.32
N GLY A 54 -5.32 -0.22 8.63
CA GLY A 54 -6.59 -0.54 9.30
C GLY A 54 -7.64 0.56 9.13
N GLU A 55 -7.25 1.82 9.34
CA GLU A 55 -8.13 2.99 9.16
C GLU A 55 -8.55 3.19 7.70
N GLY A 56 -7.66 2.87 6.76
CA GLY A 56 -7.94 2.86 5.33
C GLY A 56 -8.82 1.69 4.86
N GLY A 57 -9.16 0.75 5.75
CA GLY A 57 -10.02 -0.39 5.45
C GLY A 57 -9.34 -1.51 4.65
N TRP A 58 -8.01 -1.53 4.58
CA TRP A 58 -7.23 -2.48 3.78
C TRP A 58 -6.97 -3.82 4.48
N LEU A 59 -7.20 -3.90 5.80
CA LEU A 59 -6.92 -5.09 6.62
C LEU A 59 -8.19 -5.91 6.91
N ARG A 60 -9.14 -5.91 5.98
CA ARG A 60 -10.43 -6.61 6.13
C ARG A 60 -10.37 -8.06 5.68
#